data_AF-J2T1E2-F1
#
_entry.id   AF-J2T1E2-F1
#
_cell.length_a   1.000
_cell.length_b   1.000
_cell.length_c   1.000
_cell.angle_alpha   90.00
_cell.angle_beta   90.00
_cell.angle_gamma   90.00
#
_symmetry.space_group_name_H-M   'P 1'
#
loop_
_entity.id
_entity.type
_entity.pdbx_description
1 polymer ?
#
loop_
_entity_poly.entity_id
_entity_poly.type
_entity_poly.pdbx_seq_one_letter_code
_entity_poly.pdbx_strand_id
1 'polypeptide(L)'
;MKKKIVTLLFFAISTFSFCQIGINTTTPDQSAMLDIVSDNKGLLVPRIALTSRTDATTILSPATGLILYNTATTGTDGDQITPGVVTNAGT
;
A
#
# COMPACT_ATOMS: atom_id res chain seq x y z
N MET A 1 36.53 -28.81 -16.32
CA MET A 1 36.52 -27.76 -15.26
C MET A 1 35.99 -26.42 -15.78
N LYS A 2 36.46 -25.93 -16.94
CA LYS A 2 36.00 -24.66 -17.56
C LYS A 2 34.47 -24.53 -17.73
N LYS A 3 33.77 -25.60 -18.16
CA LYS A 3 32.29 -25.59 -18.28
C LYS A 3 31.56 -25.41 -16.94
N LYS A 4 32.09 -25.97 -15.85
CA LYS A 4 31.51 -25.82 -14.50
C LYS A 4 31.66 -24.39 -13.96
N ILE A 5 32.77 -23.72 -14.31
CA ILE A 5 33.02 -22.32 -13.96
C ILE A 5 32.04 -21.39 -14.68
N VAL A 6 31.77 -21.63 -15.97
CA VAL A 6 30.80 -20.83 -16.74
C VAL A 6 29.38 -20.98 -16.17
N THR A 7 28.97 -22.19 -15.79
CA THR A 7 27.67 -22.43 -15.15
C THR A 7 27.55 -21.74 -13.79
N LEU A 8 28.62 -21.77 -12.97
CA LEU A 8 28.65 -21.10 -11.67
C LEU A 8 28.56 -19.57 -11.81
N LEU A 9 29.24 -19.01 -12.81
CA LEU A 9 29.21 -17.56 -13.09
C LEU A 9 27.81 -17.09 -13.52
N PHE A 10 27.12 -17.90 -14.34
CA PHE A 10 25.75 -17.60 -14.77
C PHE A 10 24.76 -17.59 -13.60
N PHE A 11 24.93 -18.49 -12.62
CA PHE A 11 24.09 -18.55 -11.41
C PHE A 11 24.38 -17.42 -10.41
N ALA A 12 25.60 -16.90 -10.39
CA ALA A 12 25.99 -15.78 -9.54
C ALA A 12 25.41 -14.41 -9.99
N ILE A 13 25.00 -14.28 -11.26
CA ILE A 13 24.45 -13.04 -11.81
C ILE A 13 22.92 -12.95 -11.58
N SER A 14 22.23 -14.08 -11.38
CA SER A 14 20.77 -14.10 -11.21
C SER A 14 20.25 -13.59 -9.86
N THR A 15 21.11 -13.23 -8.90
CA THR A 15 20.69 -12.89 -7.52
C THR A 15 20.35 -11.41 -7.26
N PHE A 16 20.32 -10.55 -8.29
CA PHE A 16 20.07 -9.09 -8.12
C PHE A 16 18.72 -8.60 -8.67
N SER A 17 17.68 -9.42 -8.64
CA SER A 17 16.34 -8.96 -9.05
C SER A 17 15.57 -8.41 -7.86
N PHE A 18 15.31 -7.09 -7.85
CA PHE A 18 14.44 -6.43 -6.86
C PHE A 18 12.95 -6.58 -7.28
N CYS A 19 12.06 -6.87 -6.33
CA CYS A 19 10.64 -7.18 -6.55
C CYS A 19 9.70 -5.94 -6.40
N GLN A 20 10.23 -4.73 -6.41
CA GLN A 20 9.42 -3.51 -6.21
C GLN A 20 8.45 -3.28 -7.38
N ILE A 21 7.22 -2.86 -7.06
CA ILE A 21 6.18 -2.59 -8.06
C ILE A 21 6.22 -1.11 -8.44
N GLY A 22 6.64 -0.82 -9.66
CA GLY A 22 6.49 0.50 -10.28
C GLY A 22 5.25 0.54 -11.16
N ILE A 23 4.38 1.53 -10.96
CA ILE A 23 3.30 1.85 -11.89
C ILE A 23 3.64 3.17 -12.58
N ASN A 24 3.82 3.11 -13.89
CA ASN A 24 4.20 4.26 -14.73
C ASN A 24 5.56 4.88 -14.34
N THR A 25 6.45 4.09 -13.73
CA THR A 25 7.87 4.40 -13.50
C THR A 25 8.69 3.12 -13.65
N THR A 26 9.88 3.22 -14.24
CA THR A 26 10.87 2.13 -14.32
C THR A 26 11.91 2.22 -13.22
N THR A 27 11.92 3.32 -12.46
CA THR A 27 12.82 3.56 -11.34
C THR A 27 12.00 3.95 -10.10
N PRO A 28 11.27 2.99 -9.49
CA PRO A 28 10.57 3.25 -8.24
C PRO A 28 11.54 3.76 -7.17
N ASP A 29 11.06 4.66 -6.31
CA ASP A 29 11.82 5.10 -5.14
C ASP A 29 12.33 3.90 -4.33
N GLN A 30 13.60 3.94 -3.90
CA GLN A 30 14.24 2.81 -3.21
C GLN A 30 13.60 2.48 -1.86
N SER A 31 12.88 3.43 -1.26
CA SER A 31 12.14 3.24 -0.01
C SER A 31 10.71 2.71 -0.23
N ALA A 32 10.25 2.62 -1.48
CA ALA A 32 8.88 2.25 -1.81
C ALA A 32 8.77 0.80 -2.32
N MET A 33 7.86 0.02 -1.72
CA MET A 33 7.49 -1.30 -2.26
C MET A 33 6.53 -1.17 -3.46
N LEU A 34 5.73 -0.10 -3.48
CA LEU A 34 4.85 0.30 -4.56
C LEU A 34 5.04 1.80 -4.80
N ASP A 35 5.47 2.18 -6.01
CA ASP A 35 5.61 3.58 -6.44
C ASP A 35 4.70 3.83 -7.65
N ILE A 36 3.91 4.89 -7.61
CA ILE A 36 2.91 5.23 -8.63
C ILE A 36 3.13 6.68 -9.04
N VAL A 37 3.55 6.90 -10.28
CA VAL A 37 3.81 8.24 -10.82
C VAL A 37 2.75 8.62 -11.86
N SER A 38 2.10 9.77 -11.69
CA SER A 38 1.16 10.30 -12.68
C SER A 38 1.01 11.81 -12.53
N ASP A 39 0.91 12.53 -13.65
CA ASP A 39 0.68 13.99 -13.65
C ASP A 39 -0.79 14.37 -13.41
N ASN A 40 -1.73 13.44 -13.60
CA ASN A 40 -3.17 13.74 -13.60
C ASN A 40 -4.08 12.60 -13.09
N LYS A 41 -3.51 11.53 -12.52
CA LYS A 41 -4.28 10.44 -11.89
C LYS A 41 -3.78 10.22 -10.46
N GLY A 42 -4.66 9.68 -9.63
CA GLY A 42 -4.34 9.27 -8.26
C GLY A 42 -4.64 7.80 -8.00
N LEU A 43 -4.34 7.35 -6.79
CA LEU A 43 -4.70 6.02 -6.31
C LEU A 43 -6.13 6.03 -5.75
N LEU A 44 -7.01 5.19 -6.30
CA LEU A 44 -8.32 4.95 -5.72
C LEU A 44 -8.22 3.81 -4.69
N VAL A 45 -8.10 4.19 -3.41
CA VAL A 45 -8.14 3.24 -2.29
C VAL A 45 -9.58 2.72 -2.04
N PRO A 46 -9.77 1.61 -1.31
CA PRO A 46 -11.10 1.11 -0.96
C PRO A 46 -11.98 2.20 -0.34
N ARG A 47 -13.22 2.32 -0.84
CA ARG A 47 -14.21 3.30 -0.37
C ARG A 47 -15.23 2.58 0.50
N ILE A 48 -15.26 2.90 1.79
CA ILE A 48 -16.02 2.16 2.79
C ILE A 48 -16.86 3.16 3.60
N ALA A 49 -18.09 2.80 3.97
CA ALA A 49 -18.92 3.60 4.85
C ALA A 49 -18.65 3.16 6.29
N LEU A 50 -17.88 3.95 7.04
CA LEU A 50 -17.63 3.66 8.45
C LEU A 50 -18.83 4.11 9.30
N THR A 51 -19.01 3.45 10.44
CA THR A 51 -20.08 3.78 11.39
C THR A 51 -19.61 4.77 12.47
N SER A 52 -18.33 4.75 12.84
CA SER A 52 -17.70 5.66 13.81
C SER A 52 -16.17 5.71 13.63
N ARG A 53 -15.47 6.54 14.42
CA ARG A 53 -13.99 6.56 14.46
C ARG A 53 -13.37 5.25 14.97
N THR A 54 -14.11 4.51 15.79
CA THR A 54 -13.69 3.26 16.44
C THR A 54 -14.38 2.04 15.83
N ASP A 55 -14.84 2.16 14.58
CA ASP A 55 -15.54 1.08 13.88
C ASP A 55 -14.62 -0.13 13.68
N ALA A 56 -14.84 -1.15 14.51
CA ALA A 56 -14.15 -2.44 14.46
C ALA A 56 -14.99 -3.54 13.78
N THR A 57 -16.14 -3.18 13.21
CA THR A 57 -17.13 -4.13 12.68
C THR A 57 -17.16 -4.16 11.16
N THR A 58 -16.97 -3.00 10.52
CA THR A 58 -16.97 -2.91 9.05
C THR A 58 -15.72 -3.56 8.45
N ILE A 59 -14.58 -3.42 9.13
CA ILE A 59 -13.36 -4.17 8.84
C ILE A 59 -12.93 -4.85 10.13
N LEU A 60 -12.98 -6.18 10.14
CA LEU A 60 -12.54 -6.97 11.29
C LEU A 60 -11.00 -6.96 11.38
N SER A 61 -10.47 -6.66 12.57
CA SER A 61 -9.02 -6.65 12.86
C SER A 61 -8.20 -5.91 11.78
N PRO A 62 -8.48 -4.61 11.53
CA PRO A 62 -7.76 -3.86 10.50
C PRO A 62 -6.27 -3.84 10.83
N ALA A 63 -5.42 -4.13 9.83
CA ALA A 63 -3.98 -4.05 10.00
C ALA A 63 -3.54 -2.60 10.32
N THR A 64 -2.50 -2.43 11.13
CA THR A 64 -1.89 -1.12 11.37
C THR A 64 -1.37 -0.55 10.04
N GLY A 65 -1.64 0.73 9.80
CA GLY A 65 -1.30 1.40 8.54
C GLY A 65 -2.26 1.15 7.38
N LEU A 66 -3.39 0.45 7.59
CA LEU A 66 -4.44 0.31 6.57
C LEU A 66 -4.98 1.68 6.17
N ILE A 67 -5.05 1.95 4.86
CA ILE A 67 -5.54 3.21 4.28
C ILE A 67 -6.83 2.94 3.50
N LEU A 68 -7.85 3.76 3.73
CA LEU A 68 -9.12 3.71 3.00
C LEU A 68 -9.75 5.11 2.89
N TYR A 69 -10.80 5.23 2.10
CA TYR A 69 -11.63 6.44 2.03
C TYR A 69 -12.97 6.18 2.71
N ASN A 70 -13.26 6.89 3.81
CA ASN A 70 -14.58 6.89 4.44
C ASN A 70 -15.59 7.66 3.58
N THR A 71 -16.77 7.10 3.38
CA THR A 71 -17.85 7.72 2.59
C THR A 71 -19.04 8.18 3.43
N ALA A 72 -19.09 7.81 4.72
CA ALA A 72 -20.20 8.12 5.60
C ALA A 72 -20.00 9.44 6.35
N THR A 73 -21.11 10.08 6.71
CA THR A 73 -21.15 11.11 7.75
C THR A 73 -21.96 10.55 8.92
N THR A 74 -21.31 10.26 10.04
CA THR A 74 -21.94 9.65 11.22
C THR A 74 -21.33 10.18 12.51
N GLY A 75 -22.01 9.97 13.63
CA GLY A 75 -21.62 10.45 14.96
C GLY A 75 -22.39 11.68 15.43
N THR A 76 -22.22 12.01 16.70
CA THR A 76 -22.76 13.20 17.39
C THR A 76 -21.59 13.98 18.01
N ASP A 77 -21.75 15.31 18.13
CA ASP A 77 -20.79 16.31 18.64
C ASP A 77 -19.50 15.76 19.28
N GLY A 78 -18.36 16.04 18.65
CA GLY A 78 -17.02 15.63 19.11
C GLY A 78 -16.46 14.37 18.43
N ASP A 79 -17.34 13.42 18.08
CA ASP A 79 -16.96 12.13 17.47
C ASP A 79 -17.41 11.98 16.01
N GLN A 80 -17.88 13.06 15.40
CA GLN A 80 -18.37 13.03 14.04
C GLN A 80 -17.25 12.64 13.07
N ILE A 81 -17.53 11.64 12.23
CA ILE A 81 -16.72 11.34 11.05
C ILE A 81 -17.40 11.94 9.83
N THR A 82 -16.58 12.51 8.95
CA THR A 82 -17.00 13.00 7.65
C THR A 82 -16.26 12.20 6.56
N PRO A 83 -16.71 12.28 5.30
CA PRO A 83 -16.01 11.64 4.20
C PRO A 83 -14.57 12.14 4.11
N GLY A 84 -13.63 11.22 3.89
CA GLY A 84 -12.21 11.54 3.87
C GLY A 84 -11.31 10.32 3.95
N VAL A 85 -10.01 10.54 3.75
CA VAL A 85 -8.99 9.49 3.90
C VAL A 85 -8.82 9.15 5.38
N VAL A 86 -8.84 7.87 5.70
CA VAL A 86 -8.69 7.32 7.05
C VAL A 86 -7.53 6.34 7.07
N THR A 87 -6.74 6.38 8.13
CA THR A 87 -5.67 5.42 8.40
C THR A 87 -5.87 4.74 9.75
N ASN A 88 -5.53 3.46 9.85
CA ASN A 88 -5.49 2.77 11.13
C ASN A 88 -4.14 3.03 11.82
N ALA A 89 -4.17 3.74 12.96
CA ALA A 89 -2.98 4.05 13.75
C ALA A 89 -2.45 2.86 14.57
N GLY A 90 -3.25 1.80 14.75
CA GLY A 90 -2.85 0.61 15.50
C GLY A 90 -2.84 0.78 17.03
N THR A 91 -3.53 1.79 17.55
CA THR A 91 -3.70 2.08 18.99
C THR A 91 -5.15 1.97 19.39
#